data_AF-A0A0L6VIP9-F1
#
_entry.id   AF-A0A0L6VIP9-F1
#
_cell.length_a   1.000
_cell.length_b   1.000
_cell.length_c   1.000
_cell.angle_alpha   90.00
_cell.angle_beta   90.00
_cell.angle_gamma   90.00
#
_symmetry.space_group_name_H-M   'P 1'
#
loop_
_entity.id
_entity.type
_entity.pdbx_description
1 polymer ?
#
loop_
_entity_poly.entity_id
_entity_poly.type
_entity_poly.pdbx_seq_one_letter_code
_entity_poly.pdbx_strand_id
1 'polypeptide(L)'
;SEAGLYHSKVEIPIINYLKFLRLARLDKVHNILTSNDIHSHKIFASTCLLDRNKVLSLGLTLGVVTKLFNNVVIFDKYFSRNNSNNV
;
A
#
# COMPACT_ATOMS: atom_id res chain seq x y z
N SER A 1 6.09 30.11 -15.60
CA SER A 1 5.03 29.21 -16.09
C SER A 1 5.26 27.82 -15.52
N GLU A 2 4.58 27.50 -14.43
CA GLU A 2 4.80 26.27 -13.64
C GLU A 2 3.71 25.23 -13.93
N ALA A 3 3.35 25.10 -15.21
CA ALA A 3 2.39 24.11 -15.70
C ALA A 3 2.99 22.69 -15.75
N GLY A 4 3.48 22.20 -14.60
CA GLY A 4 4.04 20.86 -14.46
C GLY A 4 3.69 20.13 -13.16
N LEU A 5 2.95 20.80 -12.26
CA LEU A 5 2.43 20.18 -11.03
C LEU A 5 0.99 19.72 -11.31
N TYR A 6 0.61 18.57 -10.76
CA TYR A 6 -0.70 17.90 -10.93
C TYR A 6 -0.86 17.06 -12.20
N HIS A 7 0.09 16.13 -12.44
CA HIS A 7 -0.40 14.78 -12.72
C HIS A 7 -1.14 14.34 -11.46
N SER A 8 -2.48 14.44 -11.48
CA SER A 8 -3.35 13.80 -10.51
C SER A 8 -3.02 12.31 -10.50
N LYS A 9 -2.04 11.91 -9.66
CA LYS A 9 -1.79 10.51 -9.34
C LYS A 9 -3.00 10.10 -8.55
N VAL A 10 -3.99 9.53 -9.24
CA VAL A 10 -5.13 8.84 -8.63
C VAL A 10 -4.57 8.06 -7.44
N GLU A 11 -4.97 8.46 -6.24
CA GLU A 11 -4.51 7.81 -5.04
C GLU A 11 -5.03 6.38 -5.06
N ILE A 12 -4.13 5.41 -5.03
CA ILE A 12 -4.49 4.00 -5.12
C ILE A 12 -5.02 3.59 -3.73
N PRO A 13 -6.30 3.20 -3.60
CA PRO A 13 -6.82 2.77 -2.31
C PRO A 13 -6.05 1.55 -1.81
N ILE A 14 -5.73 1.51 -0.51
CA ILE A 14 -4.98 0.42 0.11
C ILE A 14 -5.57 -0.96 -0.20
N ILE A 15 -6.89 -1.08 -0.35
CA ILE A 15 -7.54 -2.36 -0.68
C ILE A 15 -7.04 -2.99 -1.99
N ASN A 16 -6.64 -2.19 -2.98
CA ASN A 16 -6.08 -2.70 -4.23
C ASN A 16 -4.70 -3.33 -4.00
N TYR A 17 -3.90 -2.71 -3.13
CA TYR A 17 -2.62 -3.28 -2.70
C TYR A 17 -2.81 -4.58 -1.91
N LEU A 18 -3.75 -4.61 -0.97
CA LEU A 18 -4.01 -5.82 -0.17
C LEU A 18 -4.51 -6.99 -1.04
N LYS A 19 -5.34 -6.72 -2.05
CA LYS A 19 -5.75 -7.70 -3.07
C LYS A 19 -4.55 -8.23 -3.84
N PHE A 20 -3.65 -7.36 -4.27
CA PHE A 20 -2.39 -7.74 -4.93
C PHE A 20 -1.52 -8.66 -4.05
N LEU A 21 -1.45 -8.41 -2.74
CA LEU A 21 -0.69 -9.24 -1.79
C LEU A 21 -1.31 -10.62 -1.50
N ARG A 22 -2.55 -10.84 -1.93
CA ARG A 22 -3.31 -12.10 -1.74
C ARG A 22 -3.30 -12.52 -0.26
N LEU A 23 -3.63 -11.59 0.63
CA LEU A 23 -3.64 -11.84 2.08
C LEU A 23 -4.82 -12.74 2.48
N ALA A 24 -4.57 -13.65 3.42
CA ALA A 24 -5.65 -14.31 4.14
C ALA A 24 -6.39 -13.29 5.04
N ARG A 25 -7.70 -13.44 5.19
CA ARG A 25 -8.55 -12.54 6.01
C ARG A 25 -8.43 -11.07 5.59
N LEU A 26 -8.53 -10.83 4.28
CA LEU A 26 -8.42 -9.50 3.65
C LEU A 26 -9.22 -8.42 4.39
N ASP A 27 -10.49 -8.69 4.70
CA ASP A 27 -11.38 -7.71 5.35
C ASP A 27 -10.89 -7.33 6.74
N LYS A 28 -10.37 -8.29 7.52
CA LYS A 28 -9.81 -8.01 8.85
C LYS A 28 -8.57 -7.12 8.75
N VAL A 29 -7.67 -7.42 7.82
CA VAL A 29 -6.45 -6.62 7.62
C VAL A 29 -6.83 -5.21 7.13
N HIS A 30 -7.77 -5.11 6.18
CA HIS A 30 -8.25 -3.85 5.67
C HIS A 30 -8.84 -2.98 6.79
N ASN A 31 -9.73 -3.55 7.61
CA ASN A 31 -10.35 -2.83 8.73
C ASN A 31 -9.33 -2.36 9.77
N ILE A 32 -8.32 -3.18 10.11
CA ILE A 32 -7.26 -2.77 11.04
C ILE A 32 -6.49 -1.58 10.47
N LEU A 33 -6.12 -1.62 9.19
CA LEU A 33 -5.35 -0.54 8.56
C LEU A 33 -6.18 0.76 8.46
N THR A 34 -7.42 0.69 7.97
CA THR A 34 -8.26 1.88 7.82
C THR A 34 -8.70 2.49 9.15
N SER A 35 -8.89 1.69 10.20
CA SER A 35 -9.17 2.20 11.55
C SER A 35 -7.96 2.89 12.20
N ASN A 36 -6.76 2.75 11.60
CA ASN A 36 -5.54 3.43 12.00
C ASN A 36 -5.10 4.48 10.95
N ASP A 37 -6.04 5.00 10.16
CA ASP A 37 -5.81 6.01 9.11
C ASP A 37 -4.78 5.61 8.03
N ILE A 38 -4.54 4.30 7.85
CA ILE A 38 -3.66 3.78 6.81
C ILE A 38 -4.48 3.49 5.55
N HIS A 39 -4.51 4.47 4.64
CA HIS A 39 -5.28 4.40 3.39
C HIS A 39 -4.44 4.17 2.13
N SER A 40 -3.12 4.20 2.22
CA SER A 40 -2.21 4.06 1.08
C SER A 40 -1.05 3.11 1.37
N HIS A 41 -0.67 2.31 0.36
CA HIS A 41 0.48 1.39 0.46
C HIS A 41 1.82 2.12 0.55
N LYS A 42 1.86 3.40 0.14
CA LYS A 42 3.05 4.24 0.18
C LYS A 42 3.64 4.39 1.58
N ILE A 43 2.82 4.31 2.62
CA ILE A 43 3.29 4.41 4.01
C ILE A 43 4.27 3.28 4.39
N PHE A 44 4.21 2.15 3.68
CA PHE A 44 5.11 1.01 3.87
C PHE A 44 6.39 1.11 3.01
N ALA A 45 6.53 2.14 2.18
CA ALA A 45 7.73 2.35 1.37
C ALA A 45 8.94 2.60 2.27
N SER A 46 10.13 2.20 1.80
CA SER A 46 11.38 2.44 2.52
C SER A 46 11.72 3.93 2.70
N THR A 47 11.10 4.81 1.92
CA THR A 47 11.22 6.27 2.06
C THR A 47 10.40 6.82 3.24
N CYS A 48 9.46 6.03 3.78
CA CYS A 48 8.71 6.39 4.98
C CYS A 48 9.39 5.83 6.23
N LEU A 49 9.38 6.60 7.32
CA LEU A 49 10.00 6.22 8.61
C LEU A 49 9.06 5.36 9.48
N LEU A 50 8.16 4.58 8.87
CA LEU A 50 7.21 3.75 9.60
C LEU A 50 7.91 2.50 10.15
N ASP A 51 7.92 2.35 11.47
CA ASP A 51 8.47 1.19 12.14
C ASP A 51 7.57 -0.05 11.95
N ARG A 52 8.16 -1.16 11.49
CA ARG A 52 7.49 -2.46 11.35
C ARG A 52 6.90 -2.95 12.67
N ASN A 53 7.55 -2.68 13.79
CA ASN A 53 7.05 -3.08 15.11
C ASN A 53 5.78 -2.34 15.50
N LYS A 54 5.64 -1.06 15.10
CA LYS A 54 4.38 -0.32 15.29
C LYS A 54 3.24 -0.96 14.49
N VAL A 55 3.50 -1.34 13.24
CA VAL A 55 2.49 -2.03 12.40
C VAL A 55 2.15 -3.42 12.95
N LEU A 56 3.12 -4.14 13.51
CA LEU A 56 2.90 -5.41 14.19
C LEU A 56 2.01 -5.23 15.44
N SER A 57 2.23 -4.15 16.21
CA SER A 57 1.45 -3.84 17.42
C SER A 57 -0.03 -3.53 17.16
N LEU A 58 -0.43 -3.29 15.89
CA LEU A 58 -1.84 -3.15 15.49
C LEU A 58 -2.61 -4.48 15.49
N GLY A 59 -1.98 -5.60 15.84
CA GLY A 59 -2.59 -6.93 15.84
C GLY A 59 -2.55 -7.63 14.48
N LEU A 60 -1.69 -7.16 13.57
CA LEU A 60 -1.35 -7.86 12.33
C LEU A 60 -0.36 -8.98 12.60
N THR A 61 -0.39 -10.04 11.79
CA THR A 61 0.59 -11.12 11.92
C THR A 61 1.93 -10.72 11.30
N LEU A 62 3.03 -11.31 11.78
CA LEU A 62 4.37 -11.09 11.22
C LEU A 62 4.40 -11.31 9.69
N GLY A 63 3.70 -12.34 9.20
CA GLY A 63 3.60 -12.63 7.77
C GLY A 63 2.89 -11.53 6.97
N VAL A 64 1.82 -10.95 7.51
CA VAL A 64 1.14 -9.81 6.89
C VAL A 64 2.05 -8.58 6.87
N VAL A 65 2.65 -8.22 8.01
CA VAL A 65 3.57 -7.08 8.11
C VAL A 65 4.72 -7.23 7.12
N THR A 66 5.32 -8.42 7.04
CA THR A 66 6.41 -8.70 6.11
C THR A 66 5.98 -8.47 4.66
N LYS A 67 4.79 -8.94 4.27
CA LYS A 67 4.25 -8.73 2.91
C LYS A 67 3.99 -7.24 2.62
N LEU A 68 3.44 -6.49 3.58
CA LEU A 68 3.13 -5.06 3.42
C LEU A 68 4.38 -4.22 3.12
N PHE A 69 5.51 -4.49 3.77
CA PHE A 69 6.73 -3.71 3.53
C PHE A 69 7.52 -4.19 2.31
N ASN A 70 7.60 -5.51 2.08
CA ASN A 70 8.52 -6.05 1.08
C ASN A 70 8.01 -5.94 -0.37
N ASN A 71 6.73 -5.64 -0.58
CA ASN A 71 6.11 -5.69 -1.92
C ASN A 71 5.73 -4.33 -2.51
N VAL A 72 6.02 -3.22 -1.82
CA VAL A 72 5.64 -1.86 -2.26
C VAL A 72 6.16 -1.57 -3.67
N VAL A 73 7.46 -1.75 -3.89
CA VAL A 73 8.11 -1.50 -5.20
C VAL A 73 7.56 -2.41 -6.30
N ILE A 74 7.22 -3.66 -5.95
CA ILE A 74 6.68 -4.62 -6.92
C ILE A 74 5.27 -4.19 -7.33
N PHE A 75 4.45 -3.73 -6.38
CA PHE A 75 3.12 -3.22 -6.66
C PHE A 75 3.17 -1.94 -7.50
N ASP A 76 4.07 -1.00 -7.21
CA ASP A 76 4.22 0.21 -8.02
C ASP A 76 4.53 -0.15 -9.49
N LYS A 77 5.44 -1.11 -9.72
CA LYS A 77 5.75 -1.61 -11.07
C LYS A 77 4.55 -2.30 -11.72
N TYR A 78 3.81 -3.12 -10.97
CA TYR A 78 2.60 -3.78 -11.45
C TYR A 78 1.55 -2.75 -11.86
N PHE A 79 1.32 -1.74 -11.03
CA PHE A 79 0.29 -0.73 -11.28
C PHE A 79 0.66 0.21 -12.43
N SER A 80 1.94 0.63 -12.53
CA SER A 80 2.41 1.41 -13.68
C SER A 80 2.21 0.66 -14.98
N ARG A 81 2.59 -0.62 -15.06
CA ARG A 81 2.42 -1.44 -16.27
C ARG A 81 0.96 -1.65 -16.65
N ASN A 82 0.09 -1.92 -15.68
CA ASN A 82 -1.32 -2.18 -15.96
C ASN A 82 -2.14 -0.91 -16.19
N ASN A 83 -1.68 0.28 -15.79
CA ASN A 83 -2.29 1.53 -16.20
C ASN A 83 -1.81 2.01 -17.57
N SER A 84 -0.60 1.65 -18.00
CA SER A 84 -0.09 1.96 -19.33
C SER A 84 -0.75 1.15 -20.45
N ASN A 85 -1.45 0.05 -20.14
CA ASN A 85 -2.18 -0.76 -21.14
C ASN A 85 -3.61 -0.26 -21.40
N ASN A 86 -4.01 0.85 -20.76
CA ASN A 86 -5.37 1.39 -20.80
C ASN A 86 -5.40 2.80 -21.42
N VAL A 87 -4.32 3.18 -22.09
CA VAL A 87 -4.12 4.49 -22.74
C VAL A 87 -3.80 4.28 -24.21
#